data_AF-A0A9E6WC04-F1
#
_entry.id   AF-A0A9E6WC04-F1
#
_cell.length_a   1.000
_cell.length_b   1.000
_cell.length_c   1.000
_cell.angle_alpha   90.00
_cell.angle_beta   90.00
_cell.angle_gamma   90.00
#
_symmetry.space_group_name_H-M   'P 1'
#
loop_
_entity.id
_entity.type
_entity.pdbx_description
1 polymer ?
#
loop_
_entity_poly.entity_id
_entity_poly.type
_entity_poly.pdbx_seq_one_letter_code
_entity_poly.pdbx_strand_id
1 'polypeptide(L)'
;NLHIAHVSTKGSIDIVRQAKKRGVAVTCEAAPHHFTLTDEAVRGYNTNAKMNPPLRSAEDRDAVRQGLADGTVDAIATDHAPHHIDEKNVEFNIAMNGIVGLETALPLSLQLVEDGLIDLPRAISLLTSGPAEALNLPVGQLEEGGEADVAIIDAELEWTVDAQKLASKSKNTPFDGWKMKGAAVCTIVAGKIAYQR
;
A
#
# COMPACT_ATOMS: atom_id res chain seq x y z
N ASN A 1 -3.67 21.35 -7.33
CA ASN A 1 -2.92 20.40 -6.50
C ASN A 1 -2.36 19.33 -7.42
N LEU A 2 -1.07 19.06 -7.39
CA LEU A 2 -0.46 17.97 -8.18
C LEU A 2 -0.28 16.76 -7.28
N HIS A 3 -0.77 15.59 -7.69
CA HIS A 3 -0.55 14.35 -6.97
C HIS A 3 0.31 13.39 -7.82
N ILE A 4 1.39 12.87 -7.24
CA ILE A 4 2.30 11.92 -7.91
C ILE A 4 1.97 10.50 -7.44
N ALA A 5 1.44 9.70 -8.36
CA ALA A 5 1.06 8.32 -8.10
C ALA A 5 2.27 7.41 -7.82
N HIS A 6 2.06 6.42 -6.94
CA HIS A 6 2.90 5.25 -6.68
C HIS A 6 4.42 5.48 -6.87
N VAL A 7 5.02 6.40 -6.09
CA VAL A 7 6.45 6.70 -6.20
C VAL A 7 7.30 5.50 -5.77
N SER A 8 8.37 5.22 -6.52
CA SER A 8 9.17 4.00 -6.33
C SER A 8 10.68 4.23 -6.28
N THR A 9 11.17 5.45 -6.50
CA THR A 9 12.61 5.74 -6.57
C THR A 9 13.03 6.79 -5.55
N LYS A 10 14.28 6.70 -5.09
CA LYS A 10 14.91 7.71 -4.24
C LYS A 10 14.87 9.09 -4.89
N GLY A 11 15.17 9.17 -6.19
CA GLY A 11 15.14 10.42 -6.94
C GLY A 11 13.76 11.08 -6.95
N SER A 12 12.68 10.31 -7.12
CA SER A 12 11.32 10.84 -7.05
C SER A 12 10.97 11.37 -5.67
N ILE A 13 11.34 10.63 -4.61
CA ILE A 13 11.16 11.08 -3.22
C ILE A 13 11.89 12.40 -2.98
N ASP A 14 13.15 12.52 -3.42
CA ASP A 14 13.94 13.74 -3.27
C ASP A 14 13.31 14.92 -4.02
N ILE A 15 12.83 14.70 -5.25
CA ILE A 15 12.16 15.75 -6.04
C ILE A 15 10.91 16.26 -5.32
N VAL A 16 10.05 15.35 -4.82
CA VAL A 16 8.84 15.74 -4.08
C VAL A 16 9.21 16.48 -2.80
N ARG A 17 10.19 15.99 -2.04
CA ARG A 17 10.67 16.64 -0.81
C ARG A 17 11.15 18.07 -1.08
N GLN A 18 11.95 18.27 -2.13
CA GLN A 18 12.43 19.61 -2.50
C GLN A 18 11.30 20.51 -3.01
N ALA A 19 10.33 19.97 -3.74
CA ALA A 19 9.16 20.73 -4.18
C ALA A 19 8.32 21.21 -2.97
N LYS A 20 8.03 20.33 -2.01
CA LYS A 20 7.35 20.69 -0.75
C LYS A 20 8.12 21.75 0.04
N LYS A 21 9.45 21.62 0.18
CA LYS A 21 10.29 22.63 0.84
C LYS A 21 10.22 24.01 0.20
N ARG A 22 9.96 24.10 -1.10
CA ARG A 22 9.76 25.36 -1.83
C ARG A 22 8.32 25.90 -1.75
N GLY A 23 7.41 25.22 -1.04
CA GLY A 23 6.01 25.60 -0.93
C GLY A 23 5.16 25.24 -2.15
N VAL A 24 5.63 24.33 -3.01
CA VAL A 24 4.82 23.83 -4.14
C VAL A 24 3.70 22.95 -3.58
N ALA A 25 2.46 23.20 -4.02
CA ALA A 25 1.31 22.37 -3.71
C ALA A 25 1.38 21.03 -4.47
N VAL A 26 2.16 20.10 -3.92
CA VAL A 26 2.35 18.74 -4.43
C VAL A 26 2.20 17.72 -3.30
N THR A 27 1.51 16.63 -3.60
CA THR A 27 1.43 15.43 -2.77
C THR A 27 1.91 14.21 -3.55
N CYS A 28 2.22 13.12 -2.86
CA CYS A 28 2.48 11.83 -3.48
C CYS A 28 2.02 10.67 -2.62
N GLU A 29 1.88 9.51 -3.25
CA GLU A 29 1.55 8.25 -2.61
C GLU A 29 2.63 7.20 -2.93
N ALA A 30 2.74 6.18 -2.06
CA ALA A 30 3.55 5.00 -2.31
C ALA A 30 2.70 3.73 -2.13
N ALA A 31 2.97 2.70 -2.93
CA ALA A 31 2.26 1.44 -2.81
C ALA A 31 2.97 0.47 -1.85
N PRO A 32 2.23 -0.41 -1.14
CA PRO A 32 2.81 -1.34 -0.17
C PRO A 32 3.96 -2.18 -0.69
N HIS A 33 3.88 -2.61 -1.95
CA HIS A 33 4.94 -3.39 -2.56
C HIS A 33 6.25 -2.60 -2.77
N HIS A 34 6.22 -1.27 -2.92
CA HIS A 34 7.43 -0.44 -3.10
C HIS A 34 8.19 -0.14 -1.80
N PHE A 35 7.54 -0.24 -0.63
CA PHE A 35 8.22 -0.10 0.66
C PHE A 35 8.47 -1.45 1.38
N THR A 36 7.96 -2.55 0.82
CA THR A 36 8.12 -3.91 1.34
C THR A 36 9.16 -4.70 0.55
N LEU A 37 9.02 -4.73 -0.78
CA LEU A 37 9.82 -5.58 -1.67
C LEU A 37 10.93 -4.78 -2.37
N THR A 38 11.86 -5.51 -2.97
CA THR A 38 12.89 -4.99 -3.88
C THR A 38 12.85 -5.77 -5.19
N ASP A 39 13.66 -5.36 -6.16
CA ASP A 39 13.88 -6.07 -7.43
C ASP A 39 14.28 -7.55 -7.26
N GLU A 40 14.77 -7.94 -6.10
CA GLU A 40 15.00 -9.35 -5.74
C GLU A 40 13.73 -10.22 -5.88
N ALA A 41 12.54 -9.65 -5.65
CA ALA A 41 11.28 -10.38 -5.73
C ALA A 41 10.90 -10.83 -7.15
N VAL A 42 11.50 -10.23 -8.19
CA VAL A 42 11.31 -10.65 -9.59
C VAL A 42 12.32 -11.72 -10.04
N ARG A 43 13.27 -12.10 -9.18
CA ARG A 43 14.22 -13.19 -9.49
C ARG A 43 13.47 -14.49 -9.82
N GLY A 44 14.08 -15.30 -10.67
CA GLY A 44 13.43 -16.49 -11.21
C GLY A 44 12.25 -16.18 -12.13
N TYR A 45 12.16 -14.96 -12.68
CA TYR A 45 11.11 -14.52 -13.59
C TYR A 45 9.70 -14.54 -12.96
N ASN A 46 9.61 -14.19 -11.67
CA ASN A 46 8.34 -14.16 -10.95
C ASN A 46 7.42 -13.06 -11.48
N THR A 47 6.48 -13.43 -12.34
CA THR A 47 5.51 -12.51 -12.94
C THR A 47 4.53 -11.95 -11.91
N ASN A 48 4.30 -12.63 -10.78
CA ASN A 48 3.48 -12.10 -9.69
C ASN A 48 4.15 -10.98 -8.90
N ALA A 49 5.43 -10.68 -9.15
CA ALA A 49 6.11 -9.49 -8.67
C ALA A 49 6.31 -8.42 -9.76
N LYS A 50 5.75 -8.63 -10.97
CA LYS A 50 5.87 -7.69 -12.10
C LYS A 50 4.72 -6.67 -12.08
N MET A 51 5.05 -5.41 -11.84
CA MET A 51 4.13 -4.25 -11.89
C MET A 51 4.82 -2.99 -12.45
N ASN A 52 4.05 -1.90 -12.59
CA ASN A 52 4.55 -0.61 -13.05
C ASN A 52 4.07 0.51 -12.11
N PRO A 53 4.96 1.29 -11.48
CA PRO A 53 6.42 1.23 -11.63
C PRO A 53 7.02 -0.03 -11.01
N PRO A 54 8.15 -0.54 -11.55
CA PRO A 54 8.71 -1.80 -11.10
C PRO A 54 9.30 -1.68 -9.69
N LEU A 55 9.44 -2.82 -9.02
CA LEU A 55 10.26 -2.93 -7.82
C LEU A 55 11.70 -2.49 -8.13
N ARG A 56 12.28 -1.76 -7.19
CA ARG A 56 13.61 -1.13 -7.33
C ARG A 56 14.60 -1.73 -6.35
N SER A 57 15.79 -1.14 -6.31
CA SER A 57 16.83 -1.52 -5.37
C SER A 57 16.40 -1.37 -3.90
N ALA A 58 17.13 -1.98 -2.98
CA ALA A 58 16.94 -1.75 -1.54
C ALA A 58 17.10 -0.26 -1.16
N GLU A 59 18.00 0.48 -1.82
CA GLU A 59 18.20 1.91 -1.57
C GLU A 59 16.93 2.72 -1.93
N ASP A 60 16.29 2.40 -3.05
CA ASP A 60 15.05 3.04 -3.47
C ASP A 60 13.90 2.71 -2.52
N ARG A 61 13.75 1.43 -2.13
CA ARG A 61 12.76 1.00 -1.14
C ARG A 61 12.94 1.75 0.19
N ASP A 62 14.18 1.85 0.67
CA ASP A 62 14.49 2.52 1.94
C ASP A 62 14.24 4.03 1.86
N ALA A 63 14.45 4.66 0.69
CA ALA A 63 14.08 6.06 0.46
C ALA A 63 12.56 6.27 0.48
N VAL A 64 11.77 5.34 -0.09
CA VAL A 64 10.29 5.37 0.01
C VAL A 64 9.86 5.22 1.46
N ARG A 65 10.42 4.26 2.20
CA ARG A 65 10.21 4.06 3.65
C ARG A 65 10.49 5.35 4.43
N GLN A 66 11.62 5.98 4.20
CA GLN A 66 11.97 7.25 4.85
C GLN A 66 11.02 8.39 4.47
N GLY A 67 10.53 8.42 3.23
CA GLY A 67 9.55 9.39 2.77
C GLY A 67 8.18 9.25 3.47
N LEU A 68 7.76 8.02 3.80
CA LEU A 68 6.57 7.77 4.61
C LEU A 68 6.75 8.31 6.04
N ALA A 69 7.93 8.08 6.61
CA ALA A 69 8.27 8.48 7.97
C ALA A 69 8.42 10.00 8.15
N ASP A 70 9.04 10.69 7.19
CA ASP A 70 9.34 12.13 7.29
C ASP A 70 8.23 13.06 6.76
N GLY A 71 7.12 12.51 6.28
CA GLY A 71 6.00 13.28 5.74
C GLY A 71 6.16 13.71 4.27
N THR A 72 7.22 13.27 3.59
CA THR A 72 7.36 13.49 2.15
C THR A 72 6.26 12.79 1.37
N VAL A 73 5.90 11.55 1.77
CA VAL A 73 4.79 10.78 1.21
C VAL A 73 3.53 11.02 2.04
N ASP A 74 2.43 11.35 1.36
CA ASP A 74 1.17 11.78 1.98
C ASP A 74 0.22 10.61 2.21
N ALA A 75 0.27 9.58 1.36
CA ALA A 75 -0.67 8.47 1.38
C ALA A 75 -0.01 7.13 1.02
N ILE A 76 -0.62 6.06 1.52
CA ILE A 76 -0.43 4.70 1.01
C ILE A 76 -1.63 4.36 0.13
N ALA A 77 -1.37 4.05 -1.13
CA ALA A 77 -2.37 3.64 -2.11
C ALA A 77 -1.94 2.32 -2.76
N THR A 78 -2.87 1.37 -2.88
CA THR A 78 -2.48 -0.03 -3.12
C THR A 78 -2.02 -0.34 -4.53
N ASP A 79 -2.45 0.47 -5.50
CA ASP A 79 -2.36 0.16 -6.93
C ASP A 79 -2.83 -1.29 -7.23
N HIS A 80 -3.97 -1.67 -6.64
CA HIS A 80 -4.56 -2.99 -6.84
C HIS A 80 -4.90 -3.21 -8.31
N ALA A 81 -4.11 -4.05 -9.00
CA ALA A 81 -4.17 -4.30 -10.42
C ALA A 81 -4.36 -5.81 -10.71
N PRO A 82 -5.62 -6.30 -10.68
CA PRO A 82 -5.95 -7.71 -10.86
C PRO A 82 -5.82 -8.12 -12.33
N HIS A 83 -5.20 -9.28 -12.56
CA HIS A 83 -5.06 -9.87 -13.90
C HIS A 83 -5.56 -11.31 -13.95
N HIS A 84 -5.97 -11.80 -15.11
CA HIS A 84 -6.27 -13.22 -15.25
C HIS A 84 -5.00 -14.06 -15.08
N ILE A 85 -5.12 -15.31 -14.63
CA ILE A 85 -3.95 -16.18 -14.44
C ILE A 85 -3.16 -16.38 -15.74
N ASP A 86 -3.85 -16.49 -16.87
CA ASP A 86 -3.22 -16.64 -18.20
C ASP A 86 -2.42 -15.42 -18.63
N GLU A 87 -2.71 -14.23 -18.10
CA GLU A 87 -1.96 -12.99 -18.39
C GLU A 87 -0.67 -12.90 -17.55
N LYS A 88 -0.58 -13.71 -16.49
CA LYS A 88 0.56 -13.77 -15.57
C LYS A 88 1.38 -15.03 -15.76
N ASN A 89 0.78 -16.14 -16.20
CA ASN A 89 1.45 -17.42 -16.44
C ASN A 89 2.03 -17.50 -17.87
N VAL A 90 2.87 -16.53 -18.20
CA VAL A 90 3.55 -16.37 -19.49
C VAL A 90 4.99 -15.88 -19.25
N GLU A 91 5.79 -15.78 -20.30
CA GLU A 91 7.17 -15.28 -20.19
C GLU A 91 7.20 -13.87 -19.60
N PHE A 92 8.21 -13.61 -18.77
CA PHE A 92 8.27 -12.40 -17.97
C PHE A 92 8.19 -11.11 -18.78
N ASN A 93 8.75 -11.06 -19.98
CA ASN A 93 8.71 -9.88 -20.84
C ASN A 93 7.28 -9.55 -21.32
N ILE A 94 6.43 -10.55 -21.55
CA ILE A 94 5.05 -10.37 -22.05
C ILE A 94 3.98 -10.42 -20.96
N ALA A 95 4.30 -10.93 -19.76
CA ALA A 95 3.37 -10.94 -18.64
C ALA A 95 2.86 -9.53 -18.31
N MET A 96 1.58 -9.39 -17.97
CA MET A 96 1.00 -8.08 -17.67
C MET A 96 1.58 -7.48 -16.38
N ASN A 97 1.76 -6.16 -16.38
CA ASN A 97 2.17 -5.41 -15.19
C ASN A 97 0.95 -5.22 -14.28
N GLY A 98 1.06 -5.65 -13.03
CA GLY A 98 0.03 -5.44 -12.02
C GLY A 98 -0.02 -6.59 -11.03
N ILE A 99 -0.36 -6.25 -9.78
CA ILE A 99 -0.55 -7.20 -8.68
C ILE A 99 -1.77 -6.85 -7.85
N VAL A 100 -2.39 -7.84 -7.21
CA VAL A 100 -3.36 -7.59 -6.14
C VAL A 100 -2.64 -7.33 -4.82
N GLY A 101 -3.07 -6.28 -4.11
CA GLY A 101 -2.51 -5.90 -2.80
C GLY A 101 -3.47 -5.17 -1.87
N LEU A 102 -4.78 -5.22 -2.14
CA LEU A 102 -5.77 -4.48 -1.34
C LEU A 102 -5.91 -5.09 0.06
N GLU A 103 -6.05 -6.41 0.11
CA GLU A 103 -6.26 -7.18 1.33
C GLU A 103 -4.98 -7.31 2.19
N THR A 104 -3.81 -7.03 1.60
CA THR A 104 -2.51 -7.05 2.30
C THR A 104 -2.00 -5.65 2.65
N ALA A 105 -2.70 -4.58 2.27
CA ALA A 105 -2.22 -3.21 2.47
C ALA A 105 -2.06 -2.85 3.95
N LEU A 106 -3.05 -3.20 4.78
CA LEU A 106 -3.02 -2.91 6.22
C LEU A 106 -1.86 -3.62 6.94
N PRO A 107 -1.70 -4.97 6.90
CA PRO A 107 -0.60 -5.62 7.61
C PRO A 107 0.78 -5.16 7.12
N LEU A 108 0.95 -4.92 5.81
CA LEU A 108 2.21 -4.39 5.29
C LEU A 108 2.51 -2.97 5.82
N SER A 109 1.48 -2.15 6.02
CA SER A 109 1.64 -0.83 6.64
C SER A 109 1.93 -0.93 8.14
N LEU A 110 1.33 -1.88 8.84
CA LEU A 110 1.60 -2.17 10.25
C LEU A 110 3.02 -2.73 10.47
N GLN A 111 3.58 -3.43 9.49
CA GLN A 111 5.00 -3.86 9.55
C GLN A 111 5.95 -2.67 9.70
N LEU A 112 5.64 -1.50 9.12
CA LEU A 112 6.45 -0.29 9.32
C LEU A 112 6.47 0.18 10.79
N VAL A 113 5.38 -0.11 11.53
CA VAL A 113 5.28 0.15 12.97
C VAL A 113 6.09 -0.86 13.76
N GLU A 114 5.97 -2.15 13.42
CA GLU A 114 6.75 -3.22 14.05
C GLU A 114 8.26 -3.03 13.84
N ASP A 115 8.66 -2.56 12.66
CA ASP A 115 10.04 -2.21 12.33
C ASP A 115 10.54 -0.95 13.08
N GLY A 116 9.67 -0.25 13.81
CA GLY A 116 9.97 0.98 14.55
C GLY A 116 10.21 2.21 13.67
N LEU A 117 9.78 2.17 12.40
CA LEU A 117 10.01 3.26 11.45
C LEU A 117 9.00 4.40 11.61
N ILE A 118 7.73 4.06 11.88
CA ILE A 118 6.64 5.00 12.13
C ILE A 118 5.80 4.52 13.31
N ASP A 119 5.01 5.40 13.92
CA ASP A 119 4.06 4.99 14.95
C ASP A 119 2.70 4.55 14.34
N LEU A 120 1.86 3.94 15.17
CA LEU A 120 0.54 3.47 14.74
C LEU A 120 -0.35 4.61 14.21
N PRO A 121 -0.47 5.78 14.87
CA PRO A 121 -1.21 6.92 14.32
C PRO A 121 -0.75 7.32 12.92
N ARG A 122 0.57 7.37 12.67
CA ARG A 122 1.10 7.68 11.34
C ARG A 122 0.71 6.63 10.31
N ALA A 123 0.85 5.34 10.63
CA ALA A 123 0.46 4.25 9.73
C ALA A 123 -1.03 4.31 9.36
N ILE A 124 -1.91 4.57 10.33
CA ILE A 124 -3.35 4.73 10.08
C ILE A 124 -3.62 5.98 9.26
N SER A 125 -3.00 7.13 9.59
CA SER A 125 -3.19 8.38 8.83
C SER A 125 -2.82 8.22 7.35
N LEU A 126 -1.78 7.46 7.03
CA LEU A 126 -1.36 7.18 5.66
C LEU A 126 -2.41 6.40 4.85
N LEU A 127 -3.31 5.67 5.52
CA LEU A 127 -4.39 4.90 4.88
C LEU A 127 -5.76 5.58 4.97
N THR A 128 -5.91 6.63 5.79
CA THR A 128 -7.19 7.31 6.05
C THR A 128 -7.15 8.80 5.71
N SER A 129 -6.69 9.65 6.64
CA SER A 129 -6.74 11.10 6.51
C SER A 129 -5.75 11.64 5.48
N GLY A 130 -4.58 11.02 5.33
CA GLY A 130 -3.56 11.37 4.33
C GLY A 130 -4.07 11.35 2.90
N PRO A 131 -4.63 10.22 2.39
CA PRO A 131 -5.24 10.20 1.05
C PRO A 131 -6.44 11.14 0.94
N ALA A 132 -7.25 11.29 2.00
CA ALA A 132 -8.38 12.22 1.99
C ALA A 132 -7.92 13.68 1.83
N GLU A 133 -6.91 14.12 2.57
CA GLU A 133 -6.30 15.45 2.48
C GLU A 133 -5.65 15.67 1.11
N ALA A 134 -4.90 14.69 0.60
CA ALA A 134 -4.25 14.78 -0.70
C ALA A 134 -5.26 15.01 -1.85
N LEU A 135 -6.46 14.42 -1.73
CA LEU A 135 -7.54 14.52 -2.72
C LEU A 135 -8.62 15.56 -2.37
N ASN A 136 -8.48 16.27 -1.24
CA ASN A 136 -9.49 17.20 -0.71
C ASN A 136 -10.88 16.57 -0.53
N LEU A 137 -10.93 15.39 0.07
CA LEU A 137 -12.17 14.65 0.35
C LEU A 137 -12.58 14.82 1.82
N PRO A 138 -13.88 15.00 2.14
CA PRO A 138 -14.38 15.14 3.50
C PRO A 138 -14.57 13.77 4.18
N VAL A 139 -13.55 12.91 4.14
CA VAL A 139 -13.58 11.53 4.66
C VAL A 139 -12.27 11.19 5.39
N GLY A 140 -12.13 9.95 5.89
CA GLY A 140 -10.88 9.49 6.50
C GLY A 140 -10.66 9.98 7.94
N GLN A 141 -11.70 10.51 8.57
CA GLN A 141 -11.71 10.98 9.95
C GLN A 141 -12.72 10.18 10.78
N LEU A 142 -12.42 10.01 12.07
CA LEU A 142 -13.32 9.37 13.02
C LEU A 142 -13.73 10.41 14.06
N GLU A 143 -14.91 11.00 13.87
CA GLU A 143 -15.43 12.09 14.70
C GLU A 143 -16.94 11.97 14.94
N GLU A 144 -17.42 12.57 16.02
CA GLU A 144 -18.85 12.63 16.32
C GLU A 144 -19.60 13.42 15.24
N GLY A 145 -20.68 12.83 14.71
CA GLY A 145 -21.47 13.43 13.63
C GLY A 145 -20.95 13.16 12.21
N GLY A 146 -19.78 12.54 12.06
CA GLY A 146 -19.25 12.06 10.78
C GLY A 146 -19.94 10.79 10.26
N GLU A 147 -19.58 10.36 9.05
CA GLU A 147 -20.05 9.08 8.50
C GLU A 147 -19.50 7.91 9.34
N ALA A 148 -20.34 6.89 9.55
CA ALA A 148 -19.98 5.70 10.33
C ALA A 148 -19.18 4.70 9.48
N ASP A 149 -18.04 5.15 8.97
CA ASP A 149 -17.04 4.40 8.19
C ASP A 149 -15.88 4.00 9.11
N VAL A 150 -15.88 2.74 9.56
CA VAL A 150 -15.00 2.26 10.63
C VAL A 150 -14.42 0.90 10.30
N ALA A 151 -13.10 0.74 10.45
CA ALA A 151 -12.44 -0.55 10.46
C ALA A 151 -12.03 -0.92 11.89
N ILE A 152 -12.47 -2.10 12.36
CA ILE A 152 -11.98 -2.69 13.60
C ILE A 152 -10.77 -3.54 13.25
N ILE A 153 -9.62 -3.23 13.84
CA ILE A 153 -8.34 -3.87 13.55
C ILE A 153 -7.91 -4.65 14.78
N ASP A 154 -7.62 -5.94 14.58
CA ASP A 154 -6.82 -6.71 15.52
C ASP A 154 -5.36 -6.62 15.04
N ALA A 155 -4.55 -5.81 15.73
CA ALA A 155 -3.15 -5.56 15.37
C ALA A 155 -2.24 -6.74 15.70
N GLU A 156 -2.67 -7.66 16.56
CA GLU A 156 -1.86 -8.81 17.02
C GLU A 156 -2.21 -10.11 16.27
N LEU A 157 -3.30 -10.11 15.50
CA LEU A 157 -3.70 -11.28 14.72
C LEU A 157 -2.63 -11.68 13.70
N GLU A 158 -2.04 -12.84 13.90
CA GLU A 158 -1.14 -13.47 12.92
C GLU A 158 -1.92 -14.33 11.93
N TRP A 159 -1.59 -14.23 10.65
CA TRP A 159 -2.19 -15.04 9.60
C TRP A 159 -1.21 -15.27 8.45
N THR A 160 -1.46 -16.29 7.63
CA THR A 160 -0.68 -16.54 6.41
C THR A 160 -1.51 -16.16 5.21
N VAL A 161 -0.93 -15.39 4.29
CA VAL A 161 -1.58 -15.07 3.02
C VAL A 161 -1.75 -16.36 2.23
N ASP A 162 -2.99 -16.60 1.82
CA ASP A 162 -3.37 -17.66 0.90
C ASP A 162 -4.06 -16.96 -0.27
N ALA A 163 -3.36 -16.81 -1.39
CA ALA A 163 -3.83 -16.07 -2.54
C ALA A 163 -5.21 -16.58 -2.99
N GLN A 164 -5.43 -17.90 -2.92
CA GLN A 164 -6.69 -18.54 -3.32
C GLN A 164 -7.88 -18.10 -2.46
N LYS A 165 -7.64 -17.73 -1.19
CA LYS A 165 -8.67 -17.26 -0.25
C LYS A 165 -8.92 -15.76 -0.28
N LEU A 166 -8.10 -14.99 -1.00
CA LEU A 166 -8.35 -13.56 -1.21
C LEU A 166 -9.72 -13.34 -1.86
N ALA A 167 -10.43 -12.30 -1.42
CA ALA A 167 -11.74 -11.94 -1.97
C ALA A 167 -11.64 -11.46 -3.42
N SER A 168 -10.49 -10.92 -3.84
CA SER A 168 -10.25 -10.57 -5.24
C SER A 168 -10.44 -11.79 -6.16
N LYS A 169 -11.03 -11.54 -7.34
CA LYS A 169 -11.16 -12.57 -8.39
C LYS A 169 -9.78 -13.02 -8.89
N SER A 170 -8.80 -12.12 -8.87
CA SER A 170 -7.44 -12.43 -9.25
C SER A 170 -6.60 -12.88 -8.04
N LYS A 171 -5.52 -13.60 -8.36
CA LYS A 171 -4.60 -14.27 -7.43
C LYS A 171 -3.14 -13.87 -7.69
N ASN A 172 -2.91 -12.84 -8.51
CA ASN A 172 -1.59 -12.38 -8.93
C ASN A 172 -0.91 -11.51 -7.85
N THR A 173 -0.35 -12.14 -6.82
CA THR A 173 0.32 -11.43 -5.73
C THR A 173 1.67 -12.06 -5.40
N PRO A 174 2.71 -11.28 -5.08
CA PRO A 174 4.00 -11.82 -4.66
C PRO A 174 4.00 -12.23 -3.18
N PHE A 175 2.93 -11.96 -2.46
CA PHE A 175 2.83 -12.17 -1.01
C PHE A 175 2.22 -13.53 -0.63
N ASP A 176 1.92 -14.40 -1.59
CA ASP A 176 1.37 -15.72 -1.29
C ASP A 176 2.31 -16.52 -0.38
N GLY A 177 1.76 -17.13 0.67
CA GLY A 177 2.51 -17.85 1.70
C GLY A 177 3.24 -16.98 2.74
N TRP A 178 3.18 -15.65 2.65
CA TRP A 178 3.78 -14.77 3.67
C TRP A 178 3.00 -14.83 4.97
N LYS A 179 3.71 -14.86 6.10
CA LYS A 179 3.11 -14.61 7.41
C LYS A 179 2.98 -13.10 7.60
N MET A 180 1.80 -12.66 8.02
CA MET A 180 1.45 -11.27 8.25
C MET A 180 0.85 -11.10 9.64
N LYS A 181 1.07 -9.92 10.22
CA LYS A 181 0.53 -9.54 11.51
C LYS A 181 -0.36 -8.32 11.35
N GLY A 182 -1.52 -8.35 12.01
CA GLY A 182 -2.54 -7.33 11.92
C GLY A 182 -3.56 -7.62 10.81
N ALA A 183 -4.85 -7.44 11.13
CA ALA A 183 -5.91 -7.53 10.14
C ALA A 183 -7.13 -6.68 10.53
N ALA A 184 -7.87 -6.21 9.53
CA ALA A 184 -9.23 -5.76 9.74
C ALA A 184 -10.10 -6.98 10.04
N VAL A 185 -10.75 -7.00 11.21
CA VAL A 185 -11.66 -8.08 11.64
C VAL A 185 -13.13 -7.72 11.38
N CYS A 186 -13.42 -6.42 11.25
CA CYS A 186 -14.72 -5.91 10.84
C CYS A 186 -14.54 -4.61 10.06
N THR A 187 -15.33 -4.40 9.01
CA THR A 187 -15.43 -3.12 8.30
C THR A 187 -16.89 -2.70 8.24
N ILE A 188 -17.15 -1.47 8.66
CA ILE A 188 -18.47 -0.83 8.70
C ILE A 188 -18.42 0.33 7.71
N VAL A 189 -19.42 0.41 6.83
CA VAL A 189 -19.57 1.49 5.84
C VAL A 189 -20.98 2.07 6.00
N ALA A 190 -21.06 3.38 6.23
CA ALA A 190 -22.29 4.10 6.53
C ALA A 190 -23.16 3.40 7.59
N GLY A 191 -22.51 2.90 8.66
CA GLY A 191 -23.17 2.23 9.78
C GLY A 191 -23.63 0.78 9.50
N LYS A 192 -23.27 0.19 8.35
CA LYS A 192 -23.60 -1.20 8.00
C LYS A 192 -22.32 -2.04 7.94
N ILE A 193 -22.36 -3.23 8.53
CA ILE A 193 -21.26 -4.20 8.42
C ILE A 193 -21.15 -4.63 6.95
N ALA A 194 -20.03 -4.27 6.32
CA ALA A 194 -19.68 -4.62 4.94
C ALA A 194 -18.76 -5.83 4.88
N TYR A 195 -17.96 -6.06 5.92
CA TYR A 195 -17.07 -7.21 6.04
C TYR A 195 -16.93 -7.64 7.50
N GLN A 196 -16.85 -8.94 7.70
CA GLN A 196 -16.48 -9.58 8.95
C GLN A 196 -15.64 -10.80 8.63
N ARG A 197 -14.49 -10.93 9.30
CA ARG A 197 -13.54 -12.03 9.07
C ARG A 197 -14.06 -13.37 9.58
#